data_AF-A0A842VUA3-F1
#
_entry.id   AF-A0A842VUA3-F1
#
_cell.length_a   1.000
_cell.length_b   1.000
_cell.length_c   1.000
_cell.angle_alpha   90.00
_cell.angle_beta   90.00
_cell.angle_gamma   90.00
#
_symmetry.space_group_name_H-M   'P 1'
#
loop_
_entity.id
_entity.type
_entity.pdbx_description
1 polymer ?
#
loop_
_entity_poly.entity_id
_entity_poly.type
_entity_poly.pdbx_seq_one_letter_code
_entity_poly.pdbx_strand_id
1 'polypeptide(L)' 'MKVRWEVNDGYIGKSRPQYTIIDDDDLDECETEEDREKLIEDMIQEDFEQRITWERI' A
#
# COMPACT_ATOMS: atom_id res chain seq x y z
N MET A 1 8.45 -7.92 -4.94
CA MET A 1 8.95 -6.79 -4.12
C MET A 1 8.15 -6.55 -2.82
N LYS A 2 8.79 -6.12 -1.71
CA LYS A 2 8.09 -5.71 -0.46
C LYS A 2 8.08 -4.19 -0.33
N VAL A 3 6.90 -3.57 -0.40
CA VAL A 3 6.73 -2.12 -0.24
C VAL A 3 6.26 -1.81 1.17
N ARG A 4 6.93 -0.85 1.82
CA ARG A 4 6.54 -0.33 3.13
C ARG A 4 5.75 0.95 2.94
N TRP A 5 4.57 1.04 3.56
CA TRP A 5 3.76 2.25 3.57
C TRP A 5 3.20 2.52 4.96
N GLU A 6 2.81 3.77 5.22
CA GLU A 6 2.22 4.19 6.47
C GLU A 6 1.16 5.26 6.22
N VAL A 7 0.05 5.18 6.94
CA VAL A 7 -1.00 6.22 6.88
C VAL A 7 -0.55 7.39 7.74
N ASN A 8 -0.40 8.55 7.12
CA ASN A 8 -0.14 9.79 7.83
C ASN A 8 -1.48 10.40 8.29
N ASP A 9 -2.02 9.87 9.39
CA ASP A 9 -3.31 10.27 9.97
C ASP A 9 -3.16 11.44 10.99
N GLY A 10 -1.97 12.00 11.16
CA GLY A 10 -1.72 13.04 12.18
C GLY A 10 -1.82 12.56 13.63
N TYR A 11 -2.16 11.29 13.87
CA TYR A 11 -2.18 10.68 15.20
C TYR A 11 -0.77 10.31 15.66
N ILE A 12 -0.31 10.93 16.75
CA ILE A 12 1.00 10.68 17.37
C ILE A 12 0.91 9.39 18.20
N GLY A 13 0.80 8.27 17.53
CA GLY A 13 0.62 6.97 18.14
C GLY A 13 1.32 5.88 17.35
N LYS A 14 2.65 6.01 17.15
CA LYS A 14 3.55 5.04 16.51
C LYS A 14 2.82 4.16 15.48
N SER A 15 2.44 4.75 14.35
CA SER A 15 1.85 4.02 13.22
C SER A 15 2.67 2.76 12.95
N ARG A 16 2.04 1.60 13.09
CA ARG A 16 2.69 0.34 12.74
C ARG A 16 2.94 0.40 11.23
N PRO A 17 4.20 0.27 10.76
CA PRO A 17 4.48 0.28 9.35
C PRO A 17 3.70 -0.87 8.70
N GLN A 18 2.88 -0.54 7.71
CA GLN A 18 2.18 -1.51 6.90
C GLN A 18 3.09 -1.96 5.76
N TYR A 19 2.87 -3.17 5.30
CA TYR A 19 3.65 -3.75 4.22
C TYR A 19 2.69 -4.41 3.24
N THR A 20 2.85 -4.05 1.97
CA THR A 20 2.20 -4.74 0.85
C THR A 20 3.29 -5.51 0.11
N ILE A 21 3.00 -6.77 -0.19
CA ILE A 21 3.86 -7.61 -1.03
C ILE A 21 3.27 -7.51 -2.43
N ILE A 22 4.08 -7.02 -3.36
CA ILE A 22 3.74 -6.94 -4.78
C ILE A 22 4.61 -7.98 -5.47
N ASP A 23 4.05 -8.79 -6.36
CA ASP A 23 4.85 -9.77 -7.09
C ASP A 23 5.84 -9.05 -8.02
N ASP A 24 7.02 -9.63 -8.23
CA ASP A 24 7.99 -9.03 -9.14
C ASP A 24 7.57 -9.26 -10.60
N ASP A 25 6.81 -10.32 -10.92
CA ASP A 25 6.21 -10.55 -12.24
C ASP A 25 5.22 -9.42 -12.62
N ASP A 26 4.37 -8.96 -11.69
CA ASP A 26 3.42 -7.86 -11.95
C ASP A 26 4.14 -6.52 -12.24
N LEU A 27 5.33 -6.32 -11.68
CA LEU A 27 6.16 -5.14 -11.91
C LEU A 27 6.96 -5.25 -13.21
N ASP A 28 7.34 -6.45 -13.63
CA ASP A 28 8.02 -6.71 -14.91
C ASP A 28 7.04 -6.58 -16.11
N GLU A 29 5.74 -6.80 -15.88
CA GLU A 29 4.69 -6.52 -16.88
C GLU A 29 4.47 -5.01 -17.12
N CYS A 30 4.95 -4.14 -16.22
CA CYS A 30 4.86 -2.69 -16.38
C CYS A 30 5.94 -2.18 -17.35
N GLU A 31 5.52 -1.68 -18.52
CA GLU A 31 6.45 -1.17 -19.56
C GLU A 31 7.11 0.17 -19.18
N THR A 32 6.52 0.93 -18.24
CA THR A 32 7.01 2.25 -17.82
C THR A 32 7.06 2.40 -16.30
N GLU A 33 7.91 3.32 -15.83
CA GLU A 33 8.02 3.67 -14.40
C GLU A 33 6.72 4.27 -13.86
N GLU A 34 5.99 5.04 -14.69
CA GLU A 34 4.69 5.61 -14.32
C GLU A 34 3.62 4.54 -14.10
N ASP A 35 3.59 3.48 -14.91
CA ASP A 35 2.67 2.35 -14.73
C ASP A 35 3.01 1.56 -13.46
N ARG A 36 4.31 1.42 -13.18
CA ARG A 36 4.79 0.78 -11.95
C ARG A 36 4.38 1.56 -10.70
N GLU A 37 4.51 2.88 -10.71
CA GLU A 37 4.10 3.72 -9.58
C GLU A 37 2.59 3.64 -9.34
N LYS A 38 1.78 3.66 -10.40
CA LYS A 38 0.33 3.48 -10.30
C LYS A 38 -0.05 2.12 -9.74
N LEU A 39 0.56 1.04 -10.22
CA LEU A 39 0.31 -0.30 -9.72
C LEU A 39 0.62 -0.40 -8.21
N ILE A 40 1.72 0.22 -7.78
CA ILE A 40 2.09 0.28 -6.37
C ILE A 40 1.04 1.07 -5.56
N GLU A 41 0.59 2.21 -6.07
CA GLU A 41 -0.46 3.03 -5.43
C GLU A 41 -1.78 2.27 -5.30
N ASP A 42 -2.25 1.63 -6.38
CA ASP A 42 -3.47 0.84 -6.41
C ASP A 42 -3.41 -0.33 -5.42
N MET A 43 -2.31 -1.06 -5.38
CA MET A 43 -2.11 -2.19 -4.45
C MET A 43 -2.03 -1.75 -2.99
N ILE A 44 -1.42 -0.60 -2.71
CA ILE A 44 -1.40 0.00 -1.37
C ILE A 44 -2.80 0.43 -0.96
N GLN A 45 -3.54 1.07 -1.87
CA GLN A 45 -4.90 1.52 -1.61
C GLN A 45 -5.83 0.33 -1.35
N GLU A 46 -5.74 -0.73 -2.14
CA GLU A 46 -6.54 -1.94 -1.92
C GLU A 46 -6.23 -2.60 -0.56
N ASP A 47 -4.94 -2.74 -0.19
CA ASP A 47 -4.55 -3.28 1.13
C ASP A 47 -5.07 -2.39 2.27
N PHE A 48 -5.05 -1.07 2.08
CA PHE A 48 -5.61 -0.12 3.04
C PHE A 48 -7.13 -0.28 3.20
N GLU A 49 -7.88 -0.32 2.10
CA GLU A 49 -9.33 -0.48 2.10
C GLU A 49 -9.78 -1.84 2.65
N GLN A 50 -8.99 -2.90 2.45
CA GLN A 50 -9.28 -4.22 3.05
C GLN A 50 -9.01 -4.26 4.56
N ARG A 51 -8.06 -3.46 5.05
CA ARG A 51 -7.60 -3.49 6.45
C ARG A 51 -8.22 -2.41 7.32
N ILE A 52 -8.86 -1.41 6.72
CA ILE A 52 -9.62 -0.41 7.48
C ILE A 52 -10.86 -1.08 8.10
N THR A 53 -10.82 -1.24 9.41
CA THR A 53 -11.95 -1.72 10.20
C THR A 53 -12.51 -0.54 10.98
N TRP A 54 -13.81 -0.25 10.82
CA TRP A 54 -14.49 0.76 11.63
C TRP A 54 -15.22 0.08 12.79
N GLU A 55 -14.95 0.51 14.01
CA GLU A 55 -15.69 0.09 15.20
C GLU A 55 -16.67 1.19 15.61
N ARG A 56 -17.94 0.83 15.81
CA ARG A 56 -18.95 1.75 16.37
C ARG A 56 -18.81 1.77 17.89
N ILE A 57 -18.39 2.90 18.44
CA ILE A 57 -18.41 3.17 19.90
C ILE A 57 -19.81 3.62 20.31
#